data_AF-A0A0X7A8A4-F1
#
_entry.id   AF-A0A0X7A8A4-F1
#
_cell.length_a   1.000
_cell.length_b   1.000
_cell.length_c   1.000
_cell.angle_alpha   90.00
_cell.angle_beta   90.00
_cell.angle_gamma   90.00
#
_symmetry.space_group_name_H-M   'P 1'
#
loop_
_entity.id
_entity.type
_entity.pdbx_description
1 polymer ?
#
loop_
_entity_poly.entity_id
_entity_poly.type
_entity_poly.pdbx_seq_one_letter_code
_entity_poly.pdbx_strand_id
1 'polypeptide(L)' 'MDSVWIDEIFSMCTEAGTAFFFKQWGGKNKKATGRIYRQRTWDEMPALSI' A
#
# COMPACT_ATOMS: atom_id res chain seq x y z
N MET A 1 -15.19 2.88 -6.12
CA MET A 1 -13.84 3.40 -6.41
C MET A 1 -13.01 2.15 -6.61
N ASP A 2 -12.68 1.84 -7.86
CA ASP A 2 -11.98 0.60 -8.22
C ASP A 2 -10.64 0.50 -7.50
N SER A 3 -10.41 -0.61 -6.82
CA SER A 3 -9.15 -0.93 -6.13
C SER A 3 -8.11 -1.57 -7.05
N VAL A 4 -8.46 -1.82 -8.32
CA VAL A 4 -7.63 -2.52 -9.30
C VAL A 4 -6.27 -1.83 -9.48
N TRP A 5 -6.23 -0.50 -9.50
CA TRP A 5 -4.97 0.24 -9.61
C TRP A 5 -4.03 0.02 -8.41
N ILE A 6 -4.56 -0.27 -7.22
CA ILE A 6 -3.76 -0.58 -6.04
C ILE A 6 -3.12 -1.97 -6.21
N ASP A 7 -3.86 -2.93 -6.77
CA ASP A 7 -3.35 -4.26 -7.08
C ASP A 7 -2.23 -4.22 -8.14
N GLU A 8 -2.35 -3.35 -9.15
CA GLU A 8 -1.30 -3.14 -10.16
C GLU A 8 -0.02 -2.59 -9.55
N ILE A 9 -0.11 -1.53 -8.72
CA ILE A 9 1.06 -0.96 -8.03
C ILE A 9 1.69 -1.99 -7.09
N PHE A 10 0.87 -2.75 -6.36
CA PHE A 10 1.35 -3.82 -5.49
C PHE A 10 2.13 -4.89 -6.27
N SER A 11 1.63 -5.31 -7.44
CA SER A 11 2.33 -6.26 -8.32
C SER A 11 3.67 -5.69 -8.78
N MET A 12 3.68 -4.45 -9.27
CA MET A 12 4.89 -3.77 -9.73
C MET A 12 5.95 -3.67 -8.64
N CYS A 13 5.57 -3.30 -7.41
CA CYS A 13 6.50 -3.21 -6.30
C CYS A 13 7.08 -4.58 -5.93
N THR A 14 6.22 -5.60 -5.91
CA THR A 14 6.61 -6.98 -5.62
C THR A 14 7.55 -7.55 -6.68
N GLU A 15 7.25 -7.35 -7.96
CA GLU A 15 8.08 -7.79 -9.09
C GLU A 15 9.43 -7.07 -9.13
N ALA A 16 9.47 -5.78 -8.79
CA ALA A 16 10.69 -5.00 -8.73
C ALA A 16 11.50 -5.22 -7.44
N GLY A 17 10.98 -5.98 -6.46
CA GLY A 17 11.61 -6.16 -5.15
C GLY A 17 11.77 -4.85 -4.37
N THR A 18 10.83 -3.91 -4.56
CA THR A 18 10.86 -2.56 -3.96
C THR A 18 9.90 -2.47 -2.78
N ALA A 19 10.24 -1.63 -1.80
CA ALA A 19 9.41 -1.42 -0.62
C ALA A 19 8.02 -0.87 -0.98
N PHE A 20 6.97 -1.47 -0.43
CA PHE A 20 5.59 -1.04 -0.64
C PHE A 20 4.95 -0.43 0.62
N PHE A 21 4.40 0.78 0.48
CA PHE A 21 3.68 1.49 1.54
C PHE A 21 2.23 1.75 1.11
N PHE A 22 1.26 1.39 1.97
CA PHE A 22 -0.15 1.63 1.70
C PHE A 22 -0.83 2.47 2.77
N LYS A 23 -1.40 3.61 2.34
CA LYS A 23 -2.28 4.44 3.16
C LYS A 23 -3.28 5.15 2.27
N GLN A 24 -4.57 4.91 2.50
CA GLN A 24 -5.66 5.65 1.87
C GLN A 24 -5.90 6.97 2.63
N TRP A 25 -5.86 8.09 1.92
CA TRP A 25 -6.18 9.41 2.46
C TRP A 25 -7.55 9.84 1.93
N GLY A 26 -8.59 9.74 2.77
CA GLY A 26 -9.97 10.07 2.39
C GLY A 26 -10.93 8.91 2.58
N GLY A 27 -12.24 9.18 2.45
CA GLY A 27 -13.32 8.22 2.70
C GLY A 27 -14.06 8.42 4.03
N LYS A 28 -15.26 7.85 4.13
CA LYS A 28 -16.21 8.03 5.25
C LYS A 28 -15.71 7.42 6.57
N ASN A 29 -14.89 6.37 6.51
CA ASN A 29 -14.33 5.65 7.66
C ASN A 29 -12.80 5.74 7.74
N LYS A 30 -12.28 6.94 7.98
CA LYS A 30 -10.83 7.25 7.97
C LYS A 30 -9.98 6.45 8.98
N LYS A 31 -10.57 5.94 10.07
CA LYS A 31 -9.83 5.37 11.21
C LYS A 31 -9.59 3.86 11.16
N ALA A 32 -10.43 3.09 10.46
CA ALA A 32 -10.40 1.62 10.53
C ALA A 32 -9.88 0.94 9.25
N THR A 33 -10.22 1.47 8.07
CA THR A 33 -9.92 0.80 6.78
C THR A 33 -8.84 1.49 5.97
N GLY A 34 -8.37 2.68 6.37
CA GLY A 34 -7.43 3.46 5.57
C GLY A 34 -5.99 2.95 5.54
N ARG A 35 -5.63 1.98 6.39
CA ARG A 35 -4.27 1.40 6.46
C ARG A 35 -4.22 -0.09 6.10
N ILE A 36 -5.39 -0.71 5.90
CA ILE A 36 -5.49 -2.16 5.67
C ILE A 36 -5.69 -2.38 4.17
N TYR A 37 -4.79 -3.13 3.56
CA TYR A 37 -4.89 -3.60 2.20
C TYR A 37 -4.53 -5.09 2.17
N ARG A 38 -5.38 -5.92 1.54
CA ARG A 38 -5.30 -7.39 1.60
C ARG A 38 -5.20 -7.93 3.03
N GLN A 39 -6.04 -7.41 3.93
CA GLN A 39 -6.11 -7.78 5.35
C GLN A 39 -4.81 -7.54 6.16
N ARG A 40 -3.87 -6.76 5.62
CA ARG A 40 -2.58 -6.43 6.25
C ARG A 40 -2.26 -4.94 6.14
N THR A 41 -1.42 -4.43 7.03
CA THR A 41 -0.80 -3.10 6.92
C THR A 41 0.53 -3.17 6.19
N TRP A 42 0.76 -2.24 5.26
CA TRP A 42 1.98 -2.15 4.45
C TRP A 42 2.72 -0.87 4.82
N ASP A 43 3.77 -1.01 5.63
CA ASP A 43 4.57 0.09 6.19
C ASP A 43 6.05 -0.06 5.82
N GLU A 44 6.34 -0.66 4.67
CA GLU A 44 7.72 -0.90 4.24
C GLU A 44 8.41 0.42 3.87
N MET A 45 9.70 0.50 4.20
CA MET A 45 10.57 1.62 3.86
C MET A 45 11.70 1.09 2.97
N PRO A 46 12.16 1.85 1.96
CA PRO A 46 13.33 1.46 1.19
C PRO A 46 14.53 1.30 2.13
N ALA A 47 15.45 0.40 1.79
CA ALA A 47 16.71 0.31 2.50
C ALA A 47 17.43 1.67 2.44
N LEU A 48 17.99 2.11 3.56
CA LEU A 48 18.83 3.30 3.60
C LEU A 48 19.99 3.05 2.64
N SER A 49 20.03 3.80 1.54
CA SER A 49 21.20 3.84 0.66
C SER A 49 22.26 4.66 1.38
N ILE A 50 23.18 3.98 2.06
CA ILE A 50 24.36 4.58 2.71
C ILE A 50 25.44 4.81 1.65
#